data_AF-A0A3N0BZK8-F1
#
_entry.id   AF-A0A3N0BZK8-F1
#
_cell.length_a   1.000
_cell.length_b   1.000
_cell.length_c   1.000
_cell.angle_alpha   90.00
_cell.angle_beta   90.00
_cell.angle_gamma   90.00
#
_symmetry.space_group_name_H-M   'P 1'
#
loop_
_entity.id
_entity.type
_entity.pdbx_description
1 polymer ?
#
loop_
_entity_poly.entity_id
_entity_poly.type
_entity_poly.pdbx_seq_one_letter_code
_entity_poly.pdbx_strand_id
1 'polypeptide(L)'
;MVNKLITGADGRFKLEKIPSISTVKIKKLGYDEYDLNLNSSLPDLNVYLQATSIDLNDVTILSKRDYVADSLKMRADNEQVFAYKAPTLEDVLVQKGWQYPTIGYNLVSNSTTSIVSLDVLKTVGLITKNKSSISKLQKVELNDEETTYVNRRFDAKKIAGITKLEGDSLKNFIKQYKPSATEVRKMNDYQILLYVKKSYREFIKPGEEN
;
A
#
# COMPACT_ATOMS: atom_id res chain seq x y z
N MET A 1 -7.38 16.10 29.54
CA MET A 1 -8.86 16.13 29.50
C MET A 1 -9.24 16.98 28.30
N VAL A 2 -9.90 16.42 27.29
CA VAL A 2 -10.25 17.18 26.07
C VAL A 2 -11.66 17.71 26.24
N ASN A 3 -11.79 19.00 26.58
CA ASN A 3 -13.09 19.67 26.69
C ASN A 3 -13.56 20.08 25.29
N LYS A 4 -14.18 19.14 24.57
CA LYS A 4 -14.82 19.38 23.27
C LYS A 4 -16.33 19.38 23.46
N LEU A 5 -16.99 20.43 22.98
CA LEU A 5 -18.45 20.56 22.94
C LEU A 5 -18.92 20.53 21.48
N ILE A 6 -20.08 19.95 21.22
CA ILE A 6 -20.74 19.96 19.91
C ILE A 6 -22.03 20.80 20.06
N THR A 7 -22.29 21.68 19.09
CA THR A 7 -23.50 22.52 19.04
C THR A 7 -24.75 21.67 18.84
N GLY A 8 -25.91 22.14 19.32
CA GLY A 8 -27.21 21.55 19.01
C GLY A 8 -27.57 21.66 17.52
N ALA A 9 -28.64 20.97 17.11
CA ALA A 9 -29.15 21.00 15.73
C ALA A 9 -29.64 22.39 15.28
N ASP A 10 -29.95 23.25 16.25
CA ASP A 10 -30.33 24.65 16.08
C ASP A 10 -29.12 25.62 16.10
N GLY A 11 -27.89 25.09 16.19
CA GLY A 11 -26.66 25.87 16.24
C GLY A 11 -26.36 26.50 17.61
N ARG A 12 -27.19 26.24 18.63
CA ARG A 12 -26.97 26.79 19.98
C ARG A 12 -25.97 25.96 20.75
N PHE A 13 -25.18 26.62 21.59
CA PHE A 13 -24.27 25.97 22.52
C PHE A 13 -24.19 26.76 23.82
N LYS A 14 -23.93 26.06 24.93
CA LYS A 14 -23.73 26.67 26.24
C LYS A 14 -22.36 26.22 26.74
N LEU A 15 -21.55 27.19 27.14
CA LEU A 15 -20.22 26.95 27.70
C LEU A 15 -20.13 27.65 29.05
N GLU A 16 -19.77 26.89 30.08
CA GLU A 16 -19.48 27.45 31.40
C GLU A 16 -18.04 27.96 31.40
N LYS A 17 -17.84 29.20 31.84
CA LYS A 17 -16.51 29.80 31.88
C LYS A 17 -15.65 29.07 32.92
N ILE A 18 -14.62 28.38 32.44
CA ILE A 18 -13.58 27.82 33.28
C ILE A 18 -12.50 28.89 33.46
N PRO A 19 -12.14 29.31 34.69
CA PRO A 19 -11.19 30.42 34.93
C PRO A 19 -9.82 30.25 34.24
N SER A 20 -9.42 29.01 33.96
CA SER A 20 -8.14 28.67 33.33
C SER A 20 -8.15 28.72 31.79
N ILE A 21 -9.30 28.98 31.15
CA ILE A 21 -9.43 28.98 29.67
C ILE A 21 -9.77 30.39 29.19
N SER A 22 -8.85 31.00 28.43
CA SER A 22 -9.00 32.35 27.88
C SER A 22 -9.60 32.37 26.47
N THR A 23 -9.40 31.31 25.68
CA THR A 23 -9.78 31.28 24.26
C THR A 23 -10.50 29.98 23.92
N VAL A 24 -11.61 30.10 23.20
CA VAL A 24 -12.38 28.98 22.65
C VAL A 24 -12.32 29.03 21.14
N LYS A 25 -11.91 27.92 20.53
CA LYS A 25 -11.87 27.77 19.08
C LYS A 25 -13.15 27.09 18.59
N ILE A 26 -13.81 27.72 17.63
CA ILE A 26 -15.01 27.20 16.96
C ILE A 26 -14.61 26.75 15.56
N LYS A 27 -14.93 25.49 15.24
CA LYS A 27 -14.59 24.87 13.96
C LYS A 27 -15.81 24.15 13.37
N LYS A 28 -16.07 24.41 12.09
CA LYS A 28 -17.09 23.72 11.29
C LYS A 28 -16.49 23.39 9.92
N LEU A 29 -16.78 22.19 9.41
CA LEU A 29 -16.36 21.79 8.07
C LEU A 29 -16.94 22.75 7.01
N GLY A 30 -16.10 23.22 6.08
CA GLY A 30 -16.49 24.18 5.05
C GLY A 30 -16.48 25.65 5.51
N TYR A 31 -15.97 25.94 6.71
CA TYR A 31 -15.86 27.28 7.25
C TYR A 31 -14.48 27.51 7.88
N ASP A 32 -14.05 28.77 7.94
CA ASP A 32 -12.82 29.17 8.62
C ASP A 32 -12.95 28.99 10.14
N GLU A 33 -11.81 28.73 10.80
CA GLU A 33 -11.75 28.62 12.26
C GLU A 33 -11.96 30.00 12.89
N TYR A 34 -12.77 30.07 13.95
CA TYR A 34 -13.07 31.31 14.67
C TYR A 34 -12.61 31.20 16.12
N ASP A 35 -11.72 32.11 16.54
CA ASP A 35 -11.19 32.17 17.89
C ASP A 35 -11.96 33.20 18.72
N LEU A 36 -12.60 32.75 19.80
CA LEU A 36 -13.37 33.56 20.71
C LEU A 36 -12.61 33.76 22.03
N ASN A 37 -12.39 35.02 22.42
CA ASN A 37 -11.75 35.35 23.70
C ASN A 37 -12.80 35.52 24.81
N LEU A 38 -12.65 34.77 25.91
CA LEU A 38 -13.57 34.70 27.06
C LEU A 38 -13.21 35.68 28.20
N ASN A 39 -12.43 36.72 27.92
CA ASN A 39 -11.87 37.61 28.94
C ASN A 39 -12.96 38.34 29.77
N SER A 40 -14.13 38.59 29.19
CA SER A 40 -15.30 39.19 29.85
C SER A 40 -16.49 38.22 29.90
N SER A 41 -17.35 38.35 30.93
CA SER A 41 -18.60 37.60 31.02
C SER A 41 -19.57 38.10 29.94
N LEU A 42 -19.83 37.29 28.92
CA LEU A 42 -20.77 37.60 27.85
C LEU A 42 -22.05 36.77 28.08
N PRO A 43 -23.23 37.40 28.28
CA PRO A 43 -24.46 36.67 28.53
C PRO A 43 -24.97 35.94 27.29
N ASP A 44 -24.98 36.61 26.12
CA ASP A 44 -25.40 36.04 24.83
C ASP A 44 -24.46 36.52 23.71
N LEU A 45 -24.01 35.59 22.86
CA LEU A 45 -23.12 35.88 21.73
C LEU A 45 -23.55 35.10 20.48
N ASN A 46 -23.62 35.82 19.36
CA ASN A 46 -23.79 35.21 18.04
C ASN A 46 -22.45 35.17 17.30
N VAL A 47 -22.06 33.98 16.84
CA VAL A 47 -20.82 33.77 16.06
C VAL A 47 -21.19 33.41 14.63
N TYR A 48 -20.73 34.22 13.68
CA TYR A 48 -20.91 33.99 12.24
C TYR A 48 -19.60 33.49 11.63
N LEU A 49 -19.61 32.29 11.07
CA LEU A 49 -18.44 31.70 10.41
C LEU A 49 -18.42 32.08 8.93
N GLN A 50 -17.23 32.36 8.39
CA GLN A 50 -17.03 32.59 6.96
C GLN A 50 -16.84 31.26 6.23
N ALA A 51 -17.50 31.08 5.09
CA ALA A 51 -17.36 29.87 4.28
C ALA A 51 -15.97 29.83 3.65
N THR A 52 -15.27 28.71 3.80
CA THR A 52 -13.92 28.53 3.24
C THR A 52 -14.03 27.85 1.88
N SER A 53 -13.36 28.40 0.86
CA SER A 53 -13.26 27.77 -0.45
C SER A 53 -12.05 26.84 -0.43
N ILE A 54 -12.27 25.53 -0.60
CA ILE A 54 -11.19 24.56 -0.72
C ILE A 54 -10.62 24.70 -2.12
N ASP A 55 -9.53 25.44 -2.25
CA ASP A 55 -8.76 25.50 -3.49
C ASP A 55 -7.87 24.25 -3.55
N LEU A 56 -8.18 23.34 -4.47
CA LEU A 56 -7.38 22.15 -4.72
C LEU A 56 -6.28 22.53 -5.69
N ASN A 57 -5.02 22.34 -5.29
CA ASN A 57 -3.88 22.58 -6.17
C ASN A 57 -4.05 21.85 -7.50
N ASP A 58 -3.80 22.56 -8.60
CA ASP A 58 -3.91 22.01 -9.94
C ASP A 58 -2.89 20.88 -10.15
N VAL A 59 -3.38 19.69 -10.50
CA VAL A 59 -2.52 18.53 -10.76
C VAL A 59 -2.18 18.51 -12.23
N THR A 60 -0.97 18.96 -12.57
CA THR A 60 -0.48 18.90 -13.96
C THR A 60 -0.11 17.46 -14.32
N ILE A 61 -0.92 16.82 -15.17
CA ILE A 61 -0.65 15.48 -15.70
C ILE A 61 0.26 15.61 -16.92
N LEU A 62 1.55 15.30 -16.76
CA LEU A 62 2.49 15.26 -17.88
C LEU A 62 2.22 14.03 -18.78
N SER A 63 2.31 14.20 -20.10
CA SER A 63 2.10 13.10 -21.06
C SER A 63 3.17 12.00 -20.97
N LYS A 64 4.35 12.29 -20.40
CA LYS A 64 5.45 11.33 -20.27
C LYS A 64 5.54 10.87 -18.81
N ARG A 65 4.97 9.70 -18.55
CA ARG A 65 5.02 9.02 -17.25
C ARG A 65 6.44 8.56 -16.93
N ASP A 66 6.96 8.94 -15.75
CA ASP A 66 8.22 8.41 -15.24
C ASP A 66 7.94 7.18 -14.38
N TYR A 67 8.06 6.01 -15.01
CA TYR A 67 7.79 4.73 -14.36
C TYR A 67 8.75 4.42 -13.22
N VAL A 68 10.00 4.91 -13.27
CA VAL A 68 10.98 4.64 -12.21
C VAL A 68 10.59 5.44 -10.97
N ALA A 69 10.29 6.72 -11.15
CA ALA A 69 9.79 7.57 -10.09
C ALA A 69 8.47 7.05 -9.51
N ASP A 70 7.53 6.61 -10.35
CA ASP A 70 6.25 6.04 -9.91
C ASP A 70 6.42 4.75 -9.10
N SER A 71 7.29 3.84 -9.54
CA SER A 71 7.57 2.61 -8.79
C SER A 71 8.25 2.90 -7.44
N LEU A 72 9.18 3.86 -7.41
CA LEU A 72 9.82 4.28 -6.16
C LEU A 72 8.81 4.93 -5.21
N LYS A 73 7.92 5.77 -5.74
CA LYS A 73 6.85 6.40 -4.97
C LYS A 73 5.85 5.36 -4.43
N MET A 74 5.40 4.41 -5.24
CA MET A 74 4.54 3.31 -4.77
C MET A 74 5.19 2.54 -3.62
N ARG A 75 6.50 2.25 -3.73
CA ARG A 75 7.23 1.56 -2.67
C ARG A 75 7.36 2.39 -1.40
N ALA A 76 7.51 3.71 -1.52
CA ALA A 76 7.57 4.62 -0.39
C ALA A 76 6.19 4.78 0.29
N ASP A 77 5.14 5.01 -0.50
CA ASP A 77 3.77 5.19 -0.01
C ASP A 77 3.25 3.92 0.68
N ASN A 78 3.69 2.74 0.22
CA ASN A 78 3.32 1.43 0.78
C ASN A 78 4.50 0.75 1.51
N GLU A 79 5.42 1.51 2.11
CA GLU A 79 6.62 0.99 2.76
C GLU A 79 6.32 -0.14 3.76
N GLN A 80 5.23 -0.04 4.54
CA GLN A 80 4.82 -1.07 5.50
C GLN A 80 4.52 -2.43 4.84
N VAL A 81 3.98 -2.41 3.63
CA VAL A 81 3.65 -3.61 2.86
C VAL A 81 4.91 -4.19 2.22
N PHE A 82 5.75 -3.34 1.61
CA PHE A 82 6.99 -3.78 0.98
C PHE A 82 8.04 -4.26 2.00
N ALA A 83 8.15 -3.62 3.16
CA ALA A 83 9.06 -3.99 4.24
C ALA A 83 8.58 -5.20 5.06
N TYR A 84 7.36 -5.69 4.83
CA TYR A 84 6.82 -6.84 5.55
C TYR A 84 7.73 -8.06 5.41
N LYS A 85 8.19 -8.57 6.56
CA LYS A 85 8.91 -9.84 6.66
C LYS A 85 8.07 -10.85 7.41
N ALA A 86 7.81 -11.95 6.73
CA ALA A 86 7.07 -13.07 7.25
C ALA A 86 7.90 -13.74 8.37
N PRO A 87 7.34 -14.06 9.55
CA PRO A 87 8.10 -14.72 10.62
C PRO A 87 8.74 -16.03 10.12
N THR A 88 9.93 -16.32 10.63
CA THR A 88 10.71 -17.52 10.31
C THR A 88 10.79 -18.46 11.52
N LEU A 89 11.18 -19.72 11.31
CA LEU A 89 11.30 -20.69 12.41
C LEU A 89 12.35 -20.26 13.44
N GLU A 90 13.42 -19.60 12.99
CA GLU A 90 14.46 -19.04 13.86
C GLU A 90 13.91 -17.98 14.82
N ASP A 91 12.92 -17.18 14.37
CA ASP A 91 12.28 -16.14 15.19
C ASP A 91 11.43 -16.71 16.34
N VAL A 92 11.04 -17.97 16.22
CA VAL A 92 10.16 -18.70 17.15
C VAL A 92 10.93 -19.53 18.17
N LEU A 93 12.17 -19.89 17.85
CA LEU A 93 13.05 -20.63 18.74
C LEU A 93 13.75 -19.66 19.70
N VAL A 94 13.41 -19.72 20.98
CA VAL A 94 14.06 -18.90 22.02
C VAL A 94 15.09 -19.75 22.76
N GLN A 95 16.37 -19.38 22.65
CA GLN A 95 17.43 -19.94 23.49
C GLN A 95 17.26 -19.40 24.92
N LYS A 96 17.06 -20.29 25.89
CA LYS A 96 17.07 -19.91 27.31
C LYS A 96 18.52 -19.62 27.72
N GLY A 97 18.86 -18.34 27.93
CA GLY A 97 20.06 -17.98 28.66
C GLY A 97 19.93 -18.33 30.15
N TRP A 98 21.06 -18.51 30.84
CA TRP A 98 21.13 -18.73 32.29
C TRP A 98 20.78 -17.45 33.07
N GLN A 99 19.54 -16.94 32.99
CA GLN A 99 19.11 -15.77 33.77
C GLN A 99 17.58 -15.66 33.84
N TYR A 100 17.11 -15.55 35.09
CA TYR A 100 15.80 -15.18 35.67
C TYR A 100 14.50 -15.24 34.85
N PRO A 101 13.39 -15.73 35.46
CA PRO A 101 12.07 -15.80 34.82
C PRO A 101 11.56 -14.39 34.51
N THR A 102 11.50 -14.03 33.24
CA THR A 102 10.86 -12.80 32.78
C THR A 102 9.35 -13.01 32.74
N ILE A 103 8.63 -12.26 33.56
CA ILE A 103 7.16 -12.23 33.57
C ILE A 103 6.71 -11.54 32.27
N GLY A 104 5.99 -12.27 31.39
CA GLY A 104 5.39 -11.71 30.17
C GLY A 104 5.50 -12.55 28.90
N TYR A 105 6.32 -13.61 28.89
CA TYR A 105 6.45 -14.49 27.72
C TYR A 105 5.67 -15.81 27.92
N ASN A 106 4.72 -16.10 27.03
CA ASN A 106 3.95 -17.35 27.00
C ASN A 106 4.81 -18.49 26.40
N LEU A 107 5.88 -18.87 27.09
CA LEU A 107 6.79 -19.94 26.68
C LEU A 107 6.28 -21.28 27.21
N VAL A 108 6.01 -22.23 26.32
CA VAL A 108 5.57 -23.59 26.69
C VAL A 108 6.81 -24.49 26.72
N SER A 109 7.05 -25.16 27.86
CA SER A 109 8.25 -25.96 28.14
C SER A 109 7.85 -27.33 28.69
N ASN A 110 7.56 -28.29 27.81
CA ASN A 110 6.90 -29.55 28.18
C ASN A 110 7.85 -30.76 28.21
N SER A 111 9.17 -30.57 28.33
CA SER A 111 10.10 -31.70 28.32
C SER A 111 11.31 -31.47 29.20
N THR A 112 11.63 -32.48 30.01
CA THR A 112 12.70 -32.54 31.01
C THR A 112 14.13 -32.57 30.42
N THR A 113 14.32 -32.32 29.12
CA THR A 113 15.65 -32.32 28.46
C THR A 113 15.81 -31.27 27.34
N SER A 114 14.86 -30.37 27.09
CA SER A 114 14.94 -29.44 25.94
C SER A 114 15.63 -28.12 26.29
N ILE A 115 16.83 -27.89 25.73
CA ILE A 115 17.61 -26.63 25.80
C ILE A 115 16.90 -25.45 25.07
N VAL A 116 15.84 -25.73 24.30
CA VAL A 116 15.15 -24.76 23.42
C VAL A 116 13.66 -24.68 23.78
N SER A 117 13.10 -23.45 23.80
CA SER A 117 11.68 -23.18 24.09
C SER A 117 10.97 -22.48 22.93
N LEU A 118 9.65 -22.70 22.82
CA LEU A 118 8.80 -22.15 21.76
C LEU A 118 7.94 -20.99 22.27
N ASP A 119 7.92 -19.89 21.51
CA ASP A 119 7.02 -18.77 21.75
C ASP A 119 5.67 -18.97 21.03
N VAL A 120 4.61 -19.20 21.81
CA VAL A 120 3.26 -19.53 21.30
C VAL A 120 2.66 -18.40 20.46
N LEU A 121 2.97 -17.14 20.78
CA LEU A 121 2.39 -16.02 20.04
C LEU A 121 3.02 -15.91 18.64
N LYS A 122 4.32 -16.20 18.55
CA LYS A 122 5.05 -16.23 17.28
C LYS A 122 4.77 -17.50 16.47
N THR A 123 4.53 -18.66 17.10
CA THR A 123 4.10 -19.88 16.38
C THR A 123 2.75 -19.68 15.68
N VAL A 124 1.79 -18.99 16.31
CA VAL A 124 0.51 -18.63 15.65
C VAL A 124 0.78 -17.77 14.41
N GLY A 125 1.70 -16.79 14.54
CA GLY A 125 2.15 -15.96 13.42
C GLY A 125 2.76 -16.75 12.25
N LEU A 126 3.48 -17.85 12.51
CA LEU A 126 3.99 -18.74 11.47
C LEU A 126 2.87 -19.48 10.72
N ILE A 127 1.86 -19.95 11.44
CA ILE A 127 0.73 -20.71 10.87
C ILE A 127 -0.16 -19.77 10.04
N THR A 128 -0.35 -18.53 10.47
CA THR A 128 -1.18 -17.52 9.79
C THR A 128 -0.42 -16.67 8.77
N LYS A 129 0.90 -16.85 8.66
CA LYS A 129 1.80 -16.07 7.78
C LYS A 129 1.31 -15.94 6.34
N ASN A 130 0.87 -17.04 5.75
CA ASN A 130 0.33 -17.09 4.38
C ASN A 130 -1.14 -16.62 4.28
N LYS A 131 -1.79 -16.36 5.41
CA LYS A 131 -3.18 -15.91 5.50
C LYS A 131 -3.31 -14.43 5.86
N SER A 132 -2.25 -13.79 6.37
CA SER A 132 -2.23 -12.36 6.68
C SER A 132 -2.56 -11.51 5.45
N SER A 133 -3.43 -10.51 5.62
CA SER A 133 -3.79 -9.59 4.54
C SER A 133 -2.57 -8.86 3.98
N ILE A 134 -1.61 -8.48 4.84
CA ILE A 134 -0.39 -7.77 4.43
C ILE A 134 0.49 -8.64 3.53
N SER A 135 0.64 -9.94 3.83
CA SER A 135 1.47 -10.83 3.01
C SER A 135 0.85 -11.11 1.64
N LYS A 136 -0.48 -11.12 1.54
CA LYS A 136 -1.20 -11.20 0.26
C LYS A 136 -1.05 -9.90 -0.53
N LEU A 137 -1.22 -8.76 0.11
CA LEU A 137 -1.05 -7.45 -0.52
C LEU A 137 0.36 -7.29 -1.07
N GLN A 138 1.40 -7.61 -0.29
CA GLN A 138 2.79 -7.57 -0.74
C GLN A 138 3.01 -8.42 -2.00
N LYS A 139 2.45 -9.63 -2.04
CA LYS A 139 2.55 -10.50 -3.23
C LYS A 139 1.86 -9.91 -4.45
N VAL A 140 0.68 -9.31 -4.26
CA VAL A 140 -0.07 -8.66 -5.35
C VAL A 140 0.72 -7.47 -5.89
N GLU A 141 1.21 -6.58 -5.02
CA GLU A 141 1.98 -5.41 -5.44
C GLU A 141 3.27 -5.76 -6.17
N LEU A 142 4.00 -6.78 -5.68
CA LEU A 142 5.20 -7.27 -6.37
C LEU A 142 4.84 -7.83 -7.75
N ASN A 143 3.79 -8.65 -7.85
CA ASN A 143 3.34 -9.22 -9.12
C ASN A 143 2.87 -8.13 -10.10
N ASP A 144 2.22 -7.08 -9.60
CA ASP A 144 1.76 -5.96 -10.42
C ASP A 144 2.94 -5.14 -10.95
N GLU A 145 3.98 -4.93 -10.13
CA GLU A 145 5.23 -4.30 -10.55
C GLU A 145 5.92 -5.12 -11.66
N GLU A 146 6.00 -6.44 -11.49
CA GLU A 146 6.55 -7.36 -12.50
C GLU A 146 5.75 -7.35 -13.80
N THR A 147 4.43 -7.43 -13.69
CA THR A 147 3.51 -7.42 -14.83
C THR A 147 3.61 -6.12 -15.60
N THR A 148 3.69 -4.99 -14.89
CA THR A 148 3.86 -3.66 -15.47
C THR A 148 5.21 -3.55 -16.18
N TYR A 149 6.28 -4.05 -15.57
CA TYR A 149 7.62 -4.08 -16.18
C TYR A 149 7.62 -4.89 -17.48
N VAL A 150 7.02 -6.08 -17.49
CA VAL A 150 6.91 -6.92 -18.69
C VAL A 150 6.08 -6.22 -19.76
N ASN A 151 4.89 -5.70 -19.42
CA ASN A 151 4.01 -5.03 -20.39
C ASN A 151 4.70 -3.83 -21.06
N ARG A 152 5.53 -3.08 -20.32
CA ARG A 152 6.29 -1.95 -20.87
C ARG A 152 7.35 -2.38 -21.89
N ARG A 153 8.08 -3.46 -21.58
CA ARG A 153 9.11 -4.02 -22.46
C ARG A 153 8.49 -4.72 -23.66
N PHE A 154 7.39 -5.45 -23.44
CA PHE A 154 6.61 -6.21 -24.39
C PHE A 154 5.34 -5.44 -24.80
N ASP A 155 5.55 -4.20 -25.28
CA ASP A 155 4.45 -3.27 -25.59
C ASP A 155 3.67 -3.69 -26.85
N ALA A 156 2.34 -3.63 -26.75
CA ALA A 156 1.44 -4.07 -27.81
C ALA A 156 1.64 -3.28 -29.12
N LYS A 157 1.90 -1.97 -29.05
CA LYS A 157 2.11 -1.15 -30.25
C LYS A 157 3.41 -1.53 -30.96
N LYS A 158 4.49 -1.77 -30.19
CA LYS A 158 5.77 -2.26 -30.74
C LYS A 158 5.60 -3.61 -31.41
N ILE A 159 4.88 -4.54 -30.77
CA ILE A 159 4.64 -5.89 -31.30
C ILE A 159 3.80 -5.84 -32.57
N ALA A 160 2.74 -5.02 -32.59
CA ALA A 160 1.92 -4.80 -33.78
C ALA A 160 2.78 -4.28 -34.95
N GLY A 161 3.69 -3.33 -34.71
CA GLY A 161 4.60 -2.83 -35.75
C GLY A 161 5.55 -3.89 -36.33
N ILE A 162 5.93 -4.91 -35.55
CA ILE A 162 6.85 -5.98 -35.97
C ILE A 162 6.11 -7.12 -36.66
N THR A 163 4.98 -7.54 -36.07
CA THR A 163 4.23 -8.74 -36.49
C THR A 163 3.13 -8.42 -37.49
N LYS A 164 2.71 -7.15 -37.59
CA LYS A 164 1.52 -6.69 -38.33
C LYS A 164 0.21 -7.35 -37.86
N LEU A 165 0.21 -7.91 -36.65
CA LEU A 165 -1.01 -8.43 -36.03
C LEU A 165 -1.83 -7.27 -35.46
N GLU A 166 -3.15 -7.36 -35.64
CA GLU A 166 -4.10 -6.37 -35.16
C GLU A 166 -5.27 -7.03 -34.41
N GLY A 167 -6.02 -6.24 -33.66
CA GLY A 167 -7.24 -6.67 -32.97
C GLY A 167 -7.01 -7.88 -32.06
N ASP A 168 -7.83 -8.91 -32.24
CA ASP A 168 -7.84 -10.10 -31.36
C ASP A 168 -6.67 -11.04 -31.63
N SER A 169 -6.14 -11.10 -32.85
CA SER A 169 -4.94 -11.88 -33.17
C SER A 169 -3.72 -11.36 -32.39
N LEU A 170 -3.58 -10.04 -32.27
CA LEU A 170 -2.52 -9.43 -31.46
C LEU A 170 -2.70 -9.75 -29.97
N LYS A 171 -3.92 -9.66 -29.44
CA LYS A 171 -4.21 -9.98 -28.04
C LYS A 171 -3.90 -11.45 -27.74
N ASN A 172 -4.29 -12.36 -28.63
CA ASN A 172 -4.02 -13.79 -28.49
C ASN A 172 -2.52 -14.07 -28.54
N PHE A 173 -1.79 -13.47 -29.48
CA PHE A 173 -0.34 -13.57 -29.56
C PHE A 173 0.32 -13.10 -28.26
N ILE A 174 -0.04 -11.90 -27.78
CA ILE A 174 0.51 -11.36 -26.53
C ILE A 174 0.18 -12.29 -25.37
N LYS A 175 -1.06 -12.77 -25.25
CA LYS A 175 -1.47 -13.66 -24.15
C LYS A 175 -0.69 -14.98 -24.16
N GLN A 176 -0.46 -15.56 -25.34
CA GLN A 176 0.16 -16.87 -25.49
C GLN A 176 1.70 -16.82 -25.39
N TYR A 177 2.33 -15.76 -25.92
CA TYR A 177 3.79 -15.63 -26.00
C TYR A 177 4.34 -14.54 -25.09
N LYS A 178 3.61 -14.16 -24.03
CA LYS A 178 4.12 -13.22 -23.03
C LYS A 178 5.28 -13.86 -22.25
N PRO A 179 6.50 -13.32 -22.31
CA PRO A 179 7.61 -13.84 -21.52
C PRO A 179 7.42 -13.53 -20.03
N SER A 180 8.03 -14.34 -19.18
CA SER A 180 8.07 -14.11 -17.74
C SER A 180 8.97 -12.92 -17.39
N ALA A 181 8.75 -12.32 -16.22
CA ALA A 181 9.55 -11.17 -15.76
C ALA A 181 11.05 -11.49 -15.65
N THR A 182 11.41 -12.72 -15.30
CA THR A 182 12.81 -13.16 -15.19
C THR A 182 13.48 -13.26 -16.55
N GLU A 183 12.78 -13.74 -17.58
CA GLU A 183 13.27 -13.79 -18.96
C GLU A 183 13.47 -12.38 -19.52
N VAL A 184 12.50 -11.49 -19.35
CA VAL A 184 12.59 -10.10 -19.82
C VAL A 184 13.74 -9.34 -19.16
N ARG A 185 14.02 -9.60 -17.88
CA ARG A 185 15.17 -8.99 -17.17
C ARG A 185 16.53 -9.44 -17.72
N LYS A 186 16.62 -10.65 -18.28
CA LYS A 186 17.84 -11.17 -18.91
C LYS A 186 18.01 -10.68 -20.35
N MET A 187 16.94 -10.18 -20.96
CA MET A 187 16.95 -9.74 -22.34
C MET A 187 17.21 -8.24 -22.48
N ASN A 188 18.08 -7.86 -23.40
CA ASN A 188 18.13 -6.49 -23.91
C ASN A 188 17.02 -6.25 -24.95
N ASP A 189 16.78 -4.98 -25.31
CA ASP A 189 15.74 -4.60 -26.27
C ASP A 189 15.85 -5.34 -27.61
N TYR A 190 17.07 -5.54 -28.12
CA TYR A 190 17.29 -6.32 -29.35
C TYR A 190 16.88 -7.79 -29.20
N GLN A 191 17.19 -8.41 -28.06
CA GLN A 191 16.83 -9.80 -27.81
C GLN A 191 15.31 -9.97 -27.66
N ILE A 192 14.62 -8.97 -27.10
CA ILE A 192 13.16 -8.94 -27.07
C ILE A 192 12.59 -8.90 -28.49
N LEU A 193 13.15 -8.07 -29.39
CA LEU A 193 12.72 -8.04 -30.79
C LEU A 193 12.93 -9.40 -31.48
N LEU A 194 14.07 -10.04 -31.23
CA LEU A 194 14.38 -11.36 -31.79
C LEU A 194 13.40 -12.43 -31.25
N TYR A 195 13.11 -12.37 -29.95
CA TYR A 195 12.12 -13.23 -29.31
C TYR A 195 10.74 -13.06 -29.97
N VAL A 196 10.24 -11.82 -30.12
CA VAL A 196 8.96 -11.54 -30.80
C VAL A 196 8.92 -12.13 -32.20
N LYS A 197 9.99 -11.96 -33.00
CA LYS A 197 10.05 -12.54 -34.35
C LYS A 197 10.02 -14.07 -34.34
N LYS A 198 10.74 -14.70 -33.41
CA LYS A 198 10.75 -16.16 -33.27
C LYS A 198 9.36 -16.68 -32.87
N SER A 199 8.77 -16.10 -31.84
CA SER A 199 7.42 -16.44 -31.37
C SER A 199 6.37 -16.22 -32.44
N TYR A 200 6.47 -15.15 -33.23
CA TYR A 200 5.55 -14.90 -34.34
C TYR A 200 5.63 -16.00 -35.41
N ARG A 201 6.84 -16.46 -35.75
CA ARG A 201 7.01 -17.60 -36.67
C ARG A 201 6.38 -18.88 -36.15
N GLU A 202 6.36 -19.09 -34.84
CA GLU A 202 5.69 -20.23 -34.22
C GLU A 202 4.17 -20.06 -34.22
N PHE A 203 3.69 -18.83 -33.98
CA PHE A 203 2.26 -18.53 -33.98
C PHE A 203 1.59 -18.71 -35.35
N ILE A 204 2.28 -18.39 -36.44
CA ILE A 204 1.76 -18.53 -37.81
C ILE A 204 1.94 -19.93 -38.41
N LYS A 205 2.66 -20.83 -37.73
CA LYS A 205 2.79 -22.21 -38.23
C LYS A 205 1.42 -22.87 -38.14
N PRO A 206 0.88 -23.40 -39.26
CA PRO A 206 -0.32 -24.21 -39.19
C PRO A 206 -0.04 -25.40 -38.28
N GLY A 207 -0.97 -25.69 -37.36
CA GLY A 207 -0.83 -26.81 -36.44
C GLY A 207 -0.66 -28.12 -37.21
N GLU A 208 0.54 -28.69 -37.20
CA GLU A 208 0.71 -30.13 -37.39
C GLU A 208 0.18 -30.79 -36.12
N GLU A 209 -1.13 -30.97 -36.07
CA GLU A 209 -1.79 -31.83 -35.09
C GLU A 209 -1.37 -33.29 -35.39
N ASN A 210 -0.80 -33.95 -34.38
CA ASN A 210 -0.80 -35.41 -34.27
C ASN A 210 -2.08 -35.84 -33.54
#